data_AF-A0AAW2US01-F1
#
_entry.id   AF-A0AAW2US01-F1
#
_cell.length_a   1.000
_cell.length_b   1.000
_cell.length_c   1.000
_cell.angle_alpha   90.00
_cell.angle_beta   90.00
_cell.angle_gamma   90.00
#
_symmetry.space_group_name_H-M   'P 1'
#
loop_
_entity.id
_entity.type
_entity.pdbx_description
1 polymer ?
#
loop_
_entity_poly.entity_id
_entity_poly.type
_entity_poly.pdbx_seq_one_letter_code
_entity_poly.pdbx_strand_id
1 'polypeptide(L)'
;VIEFVQFKERLQRSSHYLMAKIEAPILQLKQNSNNIDEVECILESLRCGTHSLELSNEITSKSLTFNEDLKLRPWWTPTSDKNYLLGPFEGVSSCPRENTHNQIKQTEENVLKTVEKRSLLPRMIYLSIYSASESVKENLEANGALADSKLSLELKILLERYTNILDFPFQDAVELVFGFSSGQKPFEAPSPDLIDWMNFAVFLNARNLNSHEIKFSDTDPSSTSTWNLVNNMLRKYVTETIRCTGPVVSSPGSHLPFLVQLVTEPLAWHALIIHSCVRSLHPSGKKKKKGGSVDQSNTQLLHEIQNSIQSLCDTIEMVTRWLREQLNTPDDEKFEALFPSILRNGRNDGPGKVFKILESSSSLVKDVEVGARILEAVQSWSPAGVVRKIITGQRSLLSEFLKICELKLKSLQTVRLQL
;
A
#
# COMPACT_ATOMS: atom_id res chain seq x y z
N VAL A 1 -35.77 22.10 9.35
CA VAL A 1 -34.69 22.65 8.47
C VAL A 1 -33.33 22.64 9.16
N ILE A 2 -33.20 23.19 10.37
CA ILE A 2 -31.92 23.22 11.12
C ILE A 2 -31.35 21.82 11.36
N GLU A 3 -32.17 20.87 11.83
CA GLU A 3 -31.75 19.48 12.06
C GLU A 3 -31.25 18.79 10.79
N PHE A 4 -31.89 19.04 9.64
CA PHE A 4 -31.45 18.50 8.35
C PHE A 4 -30.09 19.07 7.92
N VAL A 5 -29.86 20.36 8.15
CA VAL A 5 -28.57 21.00 7.86
C VAL A 5 -27.47 20.42 8.76
N GLN A 6 -27.72 20.31 10.06
CA GLN A 6 -26.78 19.72 11.02
C GLN A 6 -26.49 18.25 10.70
N PHE A 7 -27.52 17.48 10.36
CA PHE A 7 -27.37 16.08 9.97
C PHE A 7 -26.54 15.92 8.69
N LYS A 8 -26.84 16.74 7.67
CA LYS A 8 -26.07 16.77 6.42
C LYS A 8 -24.61 17.14 6.66
N GLU A 9 -24.37 18.20 7.42
CA GLU A 9 -23.01 18.66 7.77
C GLU A 9 -22.25 17.58 8.53
N ARG A 10 -22.92 16.90 9.48
CA ARG A 10 -22.36 15.77 10.22
C ARG A 10 -21.95 14.63 9.28
N LEU A 11 -22.75 14.29 8.27
CA LEU A 11 -22.38 13.24 7.31
C LEU A 11 -21.26 13.67 6.36
N GLN A 12 -21.30 14.91 5.87
CA GLN A 12 -20.29 15.43 4.95
C GLN A 12 -18.89 15.53 5.58
N ARG A 13 -18.84 15.72 6.91
CA ARG A 13 -17.59 15.77 7.70
C ARG A 13 -17.19 14.43 8.30
N SER A 14 -17.86 13.35 7.93
CA SER A 14 -17.58 12.04 8.51
C SER A 14 -16.19 11.54 8.12
N SER A 15 -15.40 11.10 9.10
CA SER A 15 -14.06 10.52 8.87
C SER A 15 -14.08 9.40 7.83
N HIS A 16 -15.06 8.49 7.91
CA HIS A 16 -15.24 7.38 6.97
C HIS A 16 -15.55 7.85 5.56
N TYR A 17 -16.45 8.83 5.42
CA TYR A 17 -16.83 9.37 4.13
C TYR A 17 -15.63 10.04 3.45
N LEU A 18 -14.88 10.85 4.21
CA LEU A 18 -13.71 11.55 3.70
C LEU A 18 -12.56 10.58 3.35
N MET A 19 -12.29 9.59 4.20
CA MET A 19 -11.31 8.55 3.92
C MET A 19 -11.68 7.75 2.67
N ALA A 20 -12.95 7.35 2.52
CA ALA A 20 -13.43 6.66 1.32
C ALA A 20 -13.28 7.53 0.05
N LYS A 21 -13.54 8.84 0.16
CA LYS A 21 -13.38 9.79 -0.95
C LYS A 21 -11.93 9.92 -1.40
N ILE A 22 -10.96 9.75 -0.50
CA ILE A 22 -9.52 9.80 -0.79
C ILE A 22 -8.99 8.45 -1.28
N GLU A 23 -9.38 7.35 -0.64
CA GLU A 23 -8.90 6.01 -1.00
C GLU A 23 -9.54 5.47 -2.28
N ALA A 24 -10.77 5.87 -2.64
CA ALA A 24 -11.41 5.34 -3.84
C ALA A 24 -10.63 5.63 -5.14
N PRO A 25 -10.16 6.86 -5.40
CA PRO A 25 -9.28 7.12 -6.54
C PRO A 25 -7.94 6.39 -6.44
N ILE A 26 -7.35 6.29 -5.25
CA ILE A 26 -6.09 5.57 -5.04
C ILE A 26 -6.27 4.07 -5.35
N LEU A 27 -7.40 3.47 -4.97
CA LEU A 27 -7.75 2.10 -5.29
C LEU A 27 -7.86 1.90 -6.81
N GLN A 28 -8.48 2.83 -7.53
CA GLN A 28 -8.53 2.78 -8.99
C GLN A 28 -7.13 2.84 -9.61
N LEU A 29 -6.25 3.72 -9.11
CA LEU A 29 -4.86 3.79 -9.57
C LEU A 29 -4.11 2.47 -9.31
N LYS A 30 -4.29 1.86 -8.13
CA LYS A 30 -3.69 0.56 -7.79
C LYS A 30 -4.16 -0.53 -8.76
N GLN A 31 -5.46 -0.61 -9.01
CA GLN A 31 -6.09 -1.64 -9.86
C GLN A 31 -5.67 -1.55 -11.32
N ASN A 32 -5.45 -0.34 -11.85
CA ASN A 32 -5.16 -0.11 -13.27
C ASN A 32 -3.68 0.22 -13.55
N SER A 33 -2.80 0.14 -12.56
CA SER A 33 -1.36 0.47 -12.68
C SER A 33 -0.56 -0.41 -13.66
N ASN A 34 -1.15 -1.46 -14.23
CA ASN A 34 -0.60 -2.22 -15.35
C ASN A 34 -0.96 -1.63 -16.73
N ASN A 35 -1.64 -0.49 -16.80
CA ASN A 35 -1.96 0.23 -18.02
C ASN A 35 -1.77 1.74 -17.79
N ILE A 36 -0.76 2.32 -18.44
CA ILE A 36 -0.43 3.74 -18.25
C ILE A 36 -1.54 4.67 -18.78
N ASP A 37 -2.21 4.29 -19.87
CA ASP A 37 -3.25 5.12 -20.48
C ASP A 37 -4.50 5.19 -19.58
N GLU A 38 -4.86 4.07 -18.95
CA GLU A 38 -5.95 4.04 -17.95
C GLU A 38 -5.61 4.87 -16.72
N VAL A 39 -4.36 4.79 -16.23
CA VAL A 39 -3.88 5.60 -15.10
C VAL A 39 -3.92 7.09 -15.43
N GLU A 40 -3.48 7.49 -16.61
CA GLU A 40 -3.55 8.88 -17.05
C GLU A 40 -4.99 9.38 -17.13
N CYS A 41 -5.92 8.58 -17.68
CA CYS A 41 -7.34 8.92 -17.71
C CYS A 41 -7.92 9.11 -16.30
N ILE A 42 -7.57 8.24 -15.35
CA ILE A 42 -7.97 8.38 -13.94
C ILE A 42 -7.39 9.67 -13.37
N LEU A 43 -6.10 9.95 -13.57
CA LEU A 43 -5.45 11.16 -13.07
C LEU A 43 -6.07 12.43 -13.66
N GLU A 44 -6.37 12.47 -14.96
CA GLU A 44 -7.06 13.58 -15.62
C GLU A 44 -8.44 13.85 -15.00
N SER A 45 -9.22 12.79 -14.72
CA SER A 45 -10.51 12.92 -14.04
C SER A 45 -10.39 13.53 -12.63
N LEU A 46 -9.22 13.39 -12.00
CA LEU A 46 -8.87 13.95 -10.69
C LEU A 46 -8.14 15.31 -10.79
N ARG A 47 -8.19 15.97 -11.96
CA ARG A 47 -7.43 17.20 -12.25
C ARG A 47 -5.93 17.01 -11.99
N CYS A 48 -5.40 15.88 -12.44
CA CYS A 48 -4.01 15.47 -12.26
C CYS A 48 -3.60 15.40 -10.78
N GLY A 49 -4.52 15.01 -9.90
CA GLY A 49 -4.32 14.88 -8.46
C GLY A 49 -4.49 16.17 -7.64
N THR A 50 -4.69 17.32 -8.27
CA THR A 50 -4.89 18.60 -7.54
C THR A 50 -6.19 18.60 -6.73
N HIS A 51 -7.24 17.93 -7.23
CA HIS A 51 -8.51 17.81 -6.51
C HIS A 51 -8.35 17.12 -5.15
N SER A 52 -7.48 16.12 -5.05
CA SER A 52 -7.19 15.42 -3.79
C SER A 52 -6.50 16.33 -2.78
N LEU A 53 -5.57 17.18 -3.23
CA LEU A 53 -4.88 18.15 -2.38
C LEU A 53 -5.83 19.24 -1.85
N GLU A 54 -6.68 19.78 -2.74
CA GLU A 54 -7.70 20.77 -2.37
C GLU A 54 -8.66 20.19 -1.32
N LEU A 55 -9.13 18.96 -1.56
CA LEU A 55 -10.01 18.25 -0.64
C LEU A 55 -9.33 18.05 0.73
N SER A 56 -8.07 17.63 0.76
CA SER A 56 -7.35 17.47 2.02
C SER A 56 -7.19 18.77 2.78
N ASN A 57 -6.85 19.87 2.11
CA ASN A 57 -6.72 21.17 2.75
C ASN A 57 -8.05 21.67 3.31
N GLU A 58 -9.17 21.37 2.63
CA GLU A 58 -10.50 21.65 3.15
C GLU A 58 -10.79 20.81 4.40
N ILE A 59 -10.44 19.52 4.38
CA ILE A 59 -10.65 18.60 5.50
C ILE A 59 -9.84 19.02 6.73
N THR A 60 -8.55 19.32 6.58
CA THR A 60 -7.67 19.70 7.70
C THR A 60 -8.06 21.03 8.33
N SER A 61 -8.83 21.86 7.63
CA SER A 61 -9.35 23.13 8.17
C SER A 61 -10.59 22.99 9.07
N LYS A 62 -11.21 21.79 9.14
CA LYS A 62 -12.50 21.56 9.81
C LYS A 62 -12.42 20.39 10.78
N SER A 63 -13.23 20.42 11.84
CA SER A 63 -13.38 19.27 12.74
C SER A 63 -14.12 18.11 12.06
N LEU A 64 -13.65 16.90 12.34
CA LEU A 64 -14.22 15.67 11.83
C LEU A 64 -15.38 15.19 12.69
N THR A 65 -16.25 14.37 12.10
CA THR A 65 -17.29 13.65 12.84
C THR A 65 -17.05 12.14 12.80
N PHE A 66 -17.25 11.51 13.95
CA PHE A 66 -17.13 10.07 14.13
C PHE A 66 -18.53 9.51 14.36
N ASN A 67 -19.10 8.92 13.30
CA ASN A 67 -20.49 8.50 13.26
C ASN A 67 -20.68 6.99 13.51
N GLU A 68 -19.62 6.31 13.94
CA GLU A 68 -19.69 4.89 14.30
C GLU A 68 -20.64 4.67 15.47
N ASP A 69 -21.44 3.62 15.39
CA ASP A 69 -22.28 3.19 16.51
C ASP A 69 -21.45 2.36 17.50
N LEU A 70 -20.69 3.06 18.33
CA LEU A 70 -19.89 2.44 19.39
C LEU A 70 -20.75 1.97 20.58
N LYS A 71 -22.05 2.33 20.63
CA LYS A 71 -22.95 1.94 21.74
C LYS A 71 -23.57 0.57 21.52
N LEU A 72 -23.92 0.25 20.27
CA LEU A 72 -24.43 -1.07 19.90
C LEU A 72 -23.29 -2.07 19.63
N ARG A 73 -22.08 -1.58 19.36
CA ARG A 73 -20.90 -2.43 19.19
C ARG A 73 -20.47 -3.02 20.53
N PRO A 74 -20.22 -4.34 20.63
CA PRO A 74 -19.60 -4.91 21.83
C PRO A 74 -18.28 -4.20 22.12
N TRP A 75 -18.06 -3.79 23.38
CA TRP A 75 -16.91 -2.99 23.80
C TRP A 75 -15.55 -3.63 23.48
N TRP A 76 -15.52 -4.96 23.35
CA TRP A 76 -14.34 -5.76 23.04
C TRP A 76 -14.06 -5.89 21.54
N THR A 77 -14.91 -5.33 20.68
CA THR A 77 -14.70 -5.41 19.23
C THR A 77 -13.43 -4.63 18.87
N PRO A 78 -12.44 -5.25 18.21
CA PRO A 78 -11.23 -4.54 17.79
C PRO A 78 -11.58 -3.34 16.90
N THR A 79 -10.94 -2.20 17.17
CA THR A 79 -10.88 -1.06 16.26
C THR A 79 -9.58 -1.08 15.46
N SER A 80 -9.45 -0.21 14.46
CA SER A 80 -8.18 -0.04 13.73
C SER A 80 -7.02 0.30 14.65
N ASP A 81 -7.31 1.05 15.71
CA ASP A 81 -6.30 1.67 16.57
C ASP A 81 -6.03 0.85 17.83
N LYS A 82 -7.02 0.03 18.26
CA LYS A 82 -6.93 -0.72 19.52
C LYS A 82 -7.66 -2.05 19.45
N ASN A 83 -6.92 -3.11 19.76
CA ASN A 83 -7.49 -4.43 19.97
C ASN A 83 -7.54 -4.73 21.47
N TYR A 84 -8.73 -4.60 22.07
CA TYR A 84 -8.96 -4.86 23.49
C TYR A 84 -8.84 -6.34 23.88
N LEU A 85 -8.69 -7.23 22.90
CA LEU A 85 -8.43 -8.66 23.11
C LEU A 85 -6.93 -8.98 23.13
N LEU A 86 -6.05 -8.01 22.84
CA LEU A 86 -4.61 -8.16 22.96
C LEU A 86 -4.14 -7.63 24.31
N GLY A 87 -3.53 -8.49 25.12
CA GLY A 87 -3.01 -8.19 26.46
C GLY A 87 -3.73 -8.95 27.58
N PRO A 88 -3.24 -8.87 28.82
CA PRO A 88 -3.90 -9.48 29.97
C PRO A 88 -5.28 -8.84 30.21
N PHE A 89 -6.31 -9.67 30.43
CA PHE A 89 -7.66 -9.20 30.73
C PHE A 89 -7.72 -8.62 32.15
N GLU A 90 -7.89 -7.30 32.26
CA GLU A 90 -7.89 -6.57 33.55
C GLU A 90 -9.28 -6.49 34.23
N GLY A 91 -10.26 -7.28 33.78
CA GLY A 91 -11.60 -7.33 34.39
C GLY A 91 -12.57 -6.24 33.92
N VAL A 92 -13.77 -6.16 34.52
CA VAL A 92 -14.89 -5.30 34.07
C VAL A 92 -14.58 -3.80 34.16
N SER A 93 -13.57 -3.40 34.96
CA SER A 93 -13.03 -2.03 35.04
C SER A 93 -12.31 -1.58 33.77
N SER A 94 -11.91 -2.52 32.90
CA SER A 94 -11.28 -2.24 31.61
C SER A 94 -12.28 -2.00 30.46
N CYS A 95 -13.59 -2.19 30.71
CA CYS A 95 -14.64 -1.80 29.77
C CYS A 95 -14.50 -0.30 29.51
N PRO A 96 -14.10 0.15 28.30
CA PRO A 96 -14.00 1.57 27.99
C PRO A 96 -15.43 2.05 27.77
N ARG A 97 -16.17 2.30 28.86
CA ARG A 97 -17.48 2.93 28.79
C ARG A 97 -17.38 4.41 28.45
N GLU A 98 -16.18 4.99 28.53
CA GLU A 98 -15.90 6.37 28.20
C GLU A 98 -14.72 6.42 27.21
N ASN A 99 -15.02 6.72 25.95
CA ASN A 99 -14.03 7.31 25.05
C ASN A 99 -13.59 8.62 25.71
N THR A 100 -12.47 8.59 26.43
CA THR A 100 -11.91 9.79 27.04
C THR A 100 -11.66 10.78 25.91
N HIS A 101 -11.97 12.06 26.14
CA HIS A 101 -11.79 13.15 25.17
C HIS A 101 -10.42 13.10 24.45
N ASN A 102 -9.38 12.66 25.16
CA ASN A 102 -8.03 12.48 24.64
C ASN A 102 -7.93 11.38 23.56
N GLN A 103 -8.66 10.27 23.69
CA GLN A 103 -8.66 9.19 22.68
C GLN A 103 -9.31 9.66 21.38
N ILE A 104 -10.43 10.39 21.46
CA ILE A 104 -11.11 10.94 20.28
C ILE A 104 -10.20 11.94 19.56
N LYS A 105 -9.52 12.82 20.31
CA LYS A 105 -8.55 13.76 19.74
C LYS A 105 -7.39 13.05 19.05
N GLN A 106 -6.81 12.04 19.68
CA GLN A 106 -5.72 11.28 19.09
C GLN A 106 -6.15 10.55 17.81
N THR A 107 -7.33 9.93 17.81
CA THR A 107 -7.90 9.31 16.61
C THR A 107 -8.14 10.36 15.51
N GLU A 108 -8.64 11.55 15.86
CA GLU A 108 -8.82 12.65 14.91
C GLU A 108 -7.49 13.10 14.29
N GLU A 109 -6.45 13.32 15.09
CA GLU A 109 -5.11 13.66 14.63
C GLU A 109 -4.54 12.59 13.68
N ASN A 110 -4.69 11.31 14.03
CA ASN A 110 -4.23 10.19 13.21
C ASN A 110 -4.97 10.10 11.88
N VAL A 111 -6.30 10.30 11.89
CA VAL A 111 -7.11 10.32 10.66
C VAL A 111 -6.71 11.50 9.78
N LEU A 112 -6.49 12.69 10.35
CA LEU A 112 -6.07 13.86 9.60
C LEU A 112 -4.68 13.66 8.97
N LYS A 113 -3.69 13.16 9.72
CA LYS A 113 -2.38 12.78 9.19
C LYS A 113 -2.50 11.78 8.03
N THR A 114 -3.36 10.77 8.19
CA THR A 114 -3.58 9.75 7.15
C THR A 114 -4.24 10.35 5.90
N VAL A 115 -5.30 11.13 6.07
CA VAL A 115 -6.00 11.84 4.99
C VAL A 115 -5.03 12.72 4.22
N GLU A 116 -4.23 13.51 4.93
CA GLU A 116 -3.25 14.39 4.32
C GLU A 116 -2.23 13.59 3.52
N LYS A 117 -1.57 12.61 4.14
CA LYS A 117 -0.56 11.76 3.50
C LYS A 117 -1.09 11.08 2.24
N ARG A 118 -2.26 10.45 2.33
CA ARG A 118 -2.85 9.68 1.23
C ARG A 118 -3.31 10.60 0.09
N SER A 119 -3.77 11.81 0.40
CA SER A 119 -4.16 12.80 -0.61
C SER A 119 -3.00 13.28 -1.49
N LEU A 120 -1.75 13.17 -1.03
CA LEU A 120 -0.57 13.54 -1.81
C LEU A 120 -0.32 12.56 -2.96
N LEU A 121 -0.69 11.29 -2.81
CA LEU A 121 -0.30 10.22 -3.73
C LEU A 121 -0.74 10.46 -5.18
N PRO A 122 -2.01 10.78 -5.51
CA PRO A 122 -2.41 10.99 -6.90
C PRO A 122 -1.58 12.07 -7.60
N ARG A 123 -1.27 13.17 -6.89
CA ARG A 123 -0.47 14.26 -7.45
C ARG A 123 1.00 13.86 -7.60
N MET A 124 1.57 13.18 -6.61
CA MET A 124 2.96 12.68 -6.67
C MET A 124 3.14 11.65 -7.79
N ILE A 125 2.16 10.76 -8.01
CA ILE A 125 2.16 9.79 -9.13
C ILE A 125 2.16 10.54 -10.46
N TYR A 126 1.24 11.49 -10.65
CA TYR A 126 1.17 12.30 -11.86
C TYR A 126 2.49 13.02 -12.16
N LEU A 127 3.02 13.75 -11.16
CA LEU A 127 4.27 14.50 -11.32
C LEU A 127 5.46 13.58 -11.60
N SER A 128 5.48 12.39 -11.00
CA SER A 128 6.55 11.40 -11.24
C SER A 128 6.50 10.81 -12.65
N ILE A 129 5.30 10.48 -13.16
CA ILE A 129 5.10 10.03 -14.55
C ILE A 129 5.54 11.13 -15.51
N TYR A 130 5.14 12.38 -15.26
CA TYR A 130 5.52 13.54 -16.06
C TYR A 130 7.03 13.76 -16.05
N SER A 131 7.65 13.80 -14.86
CA SER A 131 9.10 13.96 -14.70
C SER A 131 9.89 12.91 -15.45
N ALA A 132 9.47 11.65 -15.35
CA ALA A 132 10.08 10.53 -16.06
C ALA A 132 10.01 10.68 -17.59
N SER A 133 8.88 11.17 -18.11
CA SER A 133 8.70 11.42 -19.54
C SER A 133 9.57 12.58 -20.04
N GLU A 134 9.57 13.71 -19.32
CA GLU A 134 10.31 14.91 -19.74
C GLU A 134 11.83 14.69 -19.65
N SER A 135 12.33 14.03 -18.61
CA SER A 135 13.76 13.68 -18.50
C SER A 135 14.26 12.93 -19.74
N VAL A 136 13.47 11.96 -20.23
CA VAL A 136 13.82 11.19 -21.43
C VAL A 136 13.81 12.07 -22.68
N LYS A 137 12.80 12.93 -22.84
CA LYS A 137 12.70 13.83 -24.00
C LYS A 137 13.84 14.85 -24.04
N GLU A 138 14.20 15.43 -22.88
CA GLU A 138 15.32 16.37 -22.76
C GLU A 138 16.65 15.74 -23.16
N ASN A 139 16.89 14.49 -22.78
CA ASN A 139 18.09 13.76 -23.19
C ASN A 139 18.11 13.41 -24.70
N LEU A 140 16.95 13.41 -25.38
CA LEU A 140 16.83 13.15 -26.82
C LEU A 140 16.87 14.43 -27.69
N GLU A 141 16.46 15.59 -27.16
CA GLU A 141 16.43 16.85 -27.89
C GLU A 141 17.74 17.63 -27.73
N ALA A 142 18.53 17.73 -28.80
CA ALA A 142 19.83 18.43 -28.83
C ALA A 142 19.77 19.96 -28.55
N ASN A 143 18.57 20.53 -28.42
CA ASN A 143 18.35 21.90 -27.99
C ASN A 143 17.58 21.81 -26.67
N GLY A 144 18.27 21.88 -25.53
CA GLY A 144 17.69 21.70 -24.20
C GLY A 144 16.38 22.45 -24.01
N ALA A 145 15.27 21.75 -24.21
CA ALA A 145 13.97 22.19 -23.73
C ALA A 145 14.12 22.26 -22.21
N LEU A 146 13.98 23.46 -21.66
CA LEU A 146 14.10 23.64 -20.22
C LEU A 146 12.96 22.84 -19.58
N ALA A 147 13.29 21.81 -18.79
CA ALA A 147 12.36 21.13 -17.91
C ALA A 147 11.43 22.17 -17.28
N ASP A 148 10.12 21.88 -17.19
CA ASP A 148 9.22 22.75 -16.43
C ASP A 148 9.64 22.71 -14.96
N SER A 149 10.51 23.66 -14.60
CA SER A 149 11.12 23.80 -13.29
C SER A 149 10.06 23.96 -12.21
N LYS A 150 8.85 24.40 -12.57
CA LYS A 150 7.71 24.53 -11.67
C LYS A 150 7.15 23.18 -11.23
N LEU A 151 7.02 22.21 -12.14
CA LEU A 151 6.48 20.88 -11.80
C LEU A 151 7.49 20.04 -11.02
N SER A 152 8.78 20.16 -11.35
CA SER A 152 9.86 19.55 -10.56
C SER A 152 9.92 20.12 -9.14
N LEU A 153 9.79 21.45 -9.00
CA LEU A 153 9.71 22.12 -7.70
C LEU A 153 8.46 21.70 -6.92
N GLU A 154 7.31 21.56 -7.59
CA GLU A 154 6.09 21.08 -6.96
C GLU A 154 6.27 19.67 -6.37
N LEU A 155 6.90 18.74 -7.12
CA LEU A 155 7.18 17.39 -6.63
C LEU A 155 8.08 17.43 -5.39
N LYS A 156 9.10 18.30 -5.36
CA LYS A 156 9.95 18.52 -4.18
C LYS A 156 9.13 18.98 -2.97
N ILE A 157 8.28 19.99 -3.14
CA ILE A 157 7.44 20.52 -2.04
C ILE A 157 6.51 19.42 -1.51
N LEU A 158 5.94 18.59 -2.37
CA LEU A 158 5.08 17.49 -1.94
C LEU A 158 5.86 16.39 -1.22
N LEU A 159 7.09 16.08 -1.65
CA LEU A 159 7.98 15.15 -0.95
C LEU A 159 8.37 15.67 0.44
N GLU A 160 8.70 16.95 0.55
CA GLU A 160 8.97 17.62 1.85
C GLU A 160 7.74 17.55 2.77
N ARG A 161 6.55 17.82 2.22
CA ARG A 161 5.29 17.66 2.97
C ARG A 161 5.07 16.21 3.40
N TYR A 162 5.35 15.24 2.54
CA TYR A 162 5.20 13.82 2.82
C TYR A 162 6.10 13.38 3.98
N THR A 163 7.38 13.77 3.98
CA THR A 163 8.32 13.42 5.06
C THR A 163 7.99 14.14 6.36
N ASN A 164 7.52 15.39 6.29
CA ASN A 164 7.07 16.12 7.47
C ASN A 164 5.89 15.43 8.17
N ILE A 165 4.97 14.82 7.42
CA ILE A 165 3.85 14.03 8.00
C ILE A 165 4.36 12.75 8.67
N LEU A 166 5.45 12.18 8.17
CA LEU A 166 6.16 11.05 8.79
C LEU A 166 7.02 11.49 9.99
N ASP A 167 7.00 12.77 10.36
CA ASP A 167 7.79 13.36 11.44
C ASP A 167 9.32 13.34 11.18
N PHE A 168 9.74 13.43 9.90
CA PHE A 168 11.15 13.54 9.50
C PHE A 168 11.43 14.80 8.66
N PRO A 169 12.52 15.54 8.97
CA PRO A 169 13.06 16.54 8.06
C PRO A 169 13.42 15.92 6.71
N PHE A 170 13.22 16.66 5.62
CA PHE A 170 13.44 16.14 4.26
C PHE A 170 14.86 15.60 4.04
N GLN A 171 15.88 16.31 4.51
CA GLN A 171 17.28 15.89 4.34
C GLN A 171 17.57 14.58 5.10
N ASP A 172 17.09 14.46 6.34
CA ASP A 172 17.25 13.26 7.15
C ASP A 172 16.53 12.07 6.52
N ALA A 173 15.35 12.29 5.93
CA ALA A 173 14.60 11.29 5.19
C ALA A 173 15.36 10.80 3.94
N VAL A 174 15.99 11.71 3.20
CA VAL A 174 16.86 11.35 2.07
C VAL A 174 18.03 10.50 2.55
N GLU A 175 18.75 10.94 3.57
CA GLU A 175 19.89 10.21 4.14
C GLU A 175 19.50 8.83 4.68
N LEU A 176 18.33 8.71 5.28
CA LEU A 176 17.79 7.44 5.78
C LEU A 176 17.54 6.44 4.64
N VAL A 177 16.93 6.90 3.53
CA VAL A 177 16.71 6.08 2.34
C VAL A 177 18.04 5.64 1.71
N PHE A 178 19.01 6.55 1.60
CA PHE A 178 20.33 6.21 1.04
C PHE A 178 21.15 5.28 1.94
N GLY A 179 21.11 5.51 3.26
CA GLY A 179 21.76 4.65 4.26
C GLY A 179 21.22 3.22 4.31
N PHE A 180 20.03 2.97 3.74
CA PHE A 180 19.50 1.63 3.55
C PHE A 180 20.28 0.84 2.48
N SER A 181 20.63 1.49 1.37
CA SER A 181 21.32 0.84 0.24
C SER A 181 22.74 0.38 0.59
N SER A 182 23.41 1.12 1.48
CA SER A 182 24.76 0.79 1.98
C SER A 182 24.77 -0.30 3.05
N GLY A 183 23.60 -0.80 3.47
CA GLY A 183 23.47 -1.82 4.52
C GLY A 183 23.77 -1.31 5.93
N GLN A 184 23.93 0.00 6.11
CA GLN A 184 24.37 0.61 7.38
C GLN A 184 23.26 0.76 8.41
N LYS A 185 21.98 0.79 8.01
CA LYS A 185 20.83 0.84 8.92
C LYS A 185 19.71 -0.12 8.45
N PRO A 186 19.40 -1.21 9.18
CA PRO A 186 18.17 -1.95 8.93
C PRO A 186 16.98 -1.08 9.36
N PHE A 187 15.86 -1.10 8.64
CA PHE A 187 14.61 -0.85 9.35
C PHE A 187 14.40 -2.04 10.26
N GLU A 188 14.19 -1.78 11.55
CA GLU A 188 13.60 -2.77 12.44
C GLU A 188 12.23 -3.19 11.88
N ALA A 189 11.73 -4.34 12.37
CA ALA A 189 10.57 -5.10 11.88
C ALA A 189 9.52 -4.33 11.06
N PRO A 190 8.93 -4.93 9.99
CA PRO A 190 8.01 -4.25 9.07
C PRO A 190 6.96 -3.40 9.81
N SER A 191 7.14 -2.07 9.76
CA SER A 191 6.23 -1.10 10.35
C SER A 191 5.27 -0.57 9.27
N PRO A 192 4.09 -0.04 9.64
CA PRO A 192 3.18 0.62 8.70
C PRO A 192 3.86 1.72 7.89
N ASP A 193 4.84 2.41 8.48
CA ASP A 193 5.59 3.49 7.84
C ASP A 193 6.49 2.98 6.71
N LEU A 194 6.80 1.69 6.66
CA LEU A 194 7.70 1.14 5.64
C LEU A 194 7.13 1.25 4.22
N ILE A 195 5.81 1.10 4.04
CA ILE A 195 5.18 1.35 2.73
C ILE A 195 5.34 2.82 2.34
N ASP A 196 5.21 3.72 3.31
CA ASP A 196 5.37 5.16 3.08
C ASP A 196 6.81 5.51 2.70
N TRP A 197 7.80 4.91 3.36
CA TRP A 197 9.21 5.06 3.01
C TRP A 197 9.53 4.53 1.61
N MET A 198 8.91 3.43 1.20
CA MET A 198 9.06 2.89 -0.15
C MET A 198 8.44 3.81 -1.20
N ASN A 199 7.23 4.32 -0.94
CA ASN A 199 6.58 5.29 -1.81
C ASN A 199 7.44 6.56 -1.94
N PHE A 200 7.94 7.08 -0.82
CA PHE A 200 8.87 8.21 -0.80
C PHE A 200 10.12 7.96 -1.65
N ALA A 201 10.79 6.81 -1.48
CA ALA A 201 11.99 6.47 -2.27
C ALA A 201 11.70 6.39 -3.79
N VAL A 202 10.54 5.83 -4.17
CA VAL A 202 10.11 5.74 -5.57
C VAL A 202 9.88 7.13 -6.19
N PHE A 203 9.19 8.02 -5.47
CA PHE A 203 8.93 9.37 -5.94
C PHE A 203 10.17 10.27 -5.89
N LEU A 204 11.06 10.06 -4.92
CA LEU A 204 12.37 10.70 -4.86
C LEU A 204 13.22 10.31 -6.07
N ASN A 205 13.21 9.03 -6.47
CA ASN A 205 13.87 8.59 -7.69
C ASN A 205 13.35 9.35 -8.93
N ALA A 206 12.03 9.51 -9.07
CA ALA A 206 11.45 10.26 -10.19
C ALA A 206 11.86 11.73 -10.20
N ARG A 207 11.92 12.38 -9.02
CA ARG A 207 12.43 13.76 -8.91
C ARG A 207 13.88 13.86 -9.38
N ASN A 208 14.72 12.91 -8.97
CA ASN A 208 16.15 12.93 -9.27
C ASN A 208 16.46 12.82 -10.78
N LEU A 209 15.51 12.35 -11.59
CA LEU A 209 15.62 12.34 -13.06
C LEU A 209 15.69 13.75 -13.67
N ASN A 210 15.10 14.75 -13.01
CA ASN A 210 15.03 16.14 -13.49
C ASN A 210 15.91 17.11 -12.71
N SER A 211 16.39 16.71 -11.52
CA SER A 211 17.20 17.57 -10.67
C SER A 211 18.67 17.15 -10.69
N HIS A 212 19.52 17.93 -11.35
CA HIS A 212 20.98 17.83 -11.19
C HIS A 212 21.49 18.28 -9.80
N GLU A 213 20.59 18.50 -8.83
CA GLU A 213 20.92 18.96 -7.46
C GLU A 213 21.58 17.88 -6.62
N ILE A 214 21.17 16.61 -6.78
CA ILE A 214 21.77 15.49 -6.04
C ILE A 214 22.92 14.93 -6.88
N LYS A 215 24.00 15.72 -6.98
CA LYS A 215 25.28 15.19 -7.47
C LYS A 215 25.90 14.38 -6.35
N PHE A 216 25.94 13.07 -6.57
CA PHE A 216 26.82 12.19 -5.81
C PHE A 216 28.24 12.77 -5.87
N SER A 217 28.98 12.72 -4.77
CA SER A 217 30.37 13.10 -4.79
C SER A 217 31.09 12.22 -5.82
N ASP A 218 31.61 12.81 -6.90
CA ASP A 218 32.36 12.16 -7.99
C ASP A 218 33.56 11.32 -7.51
N THR A 219 33.89 11.40 -6.23
CA THR A 219 34.98 10.69 -5.58
C THR A 219 34.67 9.25 -5.17
N ASP A 220 33.41 8.79 -5.24
CA ASP A 220 33.07 7.41 -4.88
C ASP A 220 32.50 6.61 -6.07
N PRO A 221 33.28 5.68 -6.67
CA PRO A 221 32.81 4.80 -7.74
C PRO A 221 31.70 3.82 -7.28
N SER A 222 31.33 3.85 -5.99
CA SER A 222 30.22 3.07 -5.41
C SER A 222 28.89 3.83 -5.30
N SER A 223 28.79 5.06 -5.81
CA SER A 223 27.54 5.83 -5.79
C SER A 223 26.41 5.06 -6.50
N THR A 224 25.55 4.44 -5.69
CA THR A 224 24.48 3.59 -6.17
C THR A 224 23.40 4.50 -6.77
N SER A 225 23.11 4.33 -8.06
CA SER A 225 22.04 5.10 -8.70
C SER A 225 20.70 4.93 -7.97
N THR A 226 19.88 5.97 -7.97
CA THR A 226 18.59 5.96 -7.27
C THR A 226 17.65 4.85 -7.78
N TRP A 227 17.80 4.48 -9.06
CA TRP A 227 17.16 3.30 -9.66
C TRP A 227 17.56 2.00 -8.94
N ASN A 228 18.86 1.75 -8.82
CA ASN A 228 19.38 0.56 -8.15
C ASN A 228 18.98 0.53 -6.67
N LEU A 229 18.97 1.69 -6.01
CA LEU A 229 18.50 1.82 -4.63
C LEU A 229 17.03 1.37 -4.49
N VAL A 230 16.12 1.89 -5.33
CA VAL A 230 14.70 1.53 -5.29
C VAL A 230 14.50 0.05 -5.61
N ASN A 231 15.19 -0.46 -6.63
CA ASN A 231 15.16 -1.87 -7.02
C ASN A 231 15.57 -2.80 -5.87
N ASN A 232 16.68 -2.48 -5.20
CA ASN A 232 17.21 -3.26 -4.08
C ASN A 232 16.28 -3.19 -2.86
N MET A 233 15.71 -2.02 -2.57
CA MET A 233 14.72 -1.83 -1.52
C MET A 233 13.49 -2.71 -1.74
N LEU A 234 12.84 -2.59 -2.90
CA LEU A 234 11.65 -3.36 -3.23
C LEU A 234 11.92 -4.86 -3.17
N ARG A 235 12.99 -5.34 -3.79
CA ARG A 235 13.36 -6.76 -3.79
C ARG A 235 13.62 -7.28 -2.38
N LYS A 236 14.40 -6.55 -1.58
CA LYS A 236 14.75 -6.95 -0.21
C LYS A 236 13.50 -7.13 0.65
N TYR A 237 12.57 -6.17 0.65
CA TYR A 237 11.37 -6.27 1.48
C TYR A 237 10.34 -7.25 0.96
N VAL A 238 10.21 -7.42 -0.35
CA VAL A 238 9.39 -8.51 -0.90
C VAL A 238 9.93 -9.86 -0.43
N THR A 239 11.24 -10.08 -0.55
CA THR A 239 11.89 -11.33 -0.11
C THR A 239 11.71 -11.57 1.38
N GLU A 240 11.95 -10.55 2.20
CA GLU A 240 11.82 -10.63 3.65
C GLU A 240 10.36 -10.86 4.07
N THR A 241 9.41 -10.20 3.41
CA THR A 241 7.98 -10.37 3.69
C THR A 241 7.52 -11.78 3.34
N ILE A 242 7.95 -12.33 2.19
CA ILE A 242 7.67 -13.72 1.83
C ILE A 242 8.23 -14.68 2.88
N ARG A 243 9.48 -14.46 3.31
CA ARG A 243 10.16 -15.25 4.34
C ARG A 243 9.41 -15.22 5.67
N CYS A 244 8.97 -14.04 6.11
CA CYS A 244 8.24 -13.83 7.37
C CYS A 244 6.79 -14.30 7.31
N THR A 245 6.15 -14.26 6.13
CA THR A 245 4.74 -14.71 5.97
C THR A 245 4.61 -16.22 6.19
N GLY A 246 5.64 -17.01 5.86
CA GLY A 246 5.59 -18.47 5.99
C GLY A 246 4.42 -19.10 5.20
N PRO A 247 3.98 -20.31 5.58
CA PRO A 247 2.74 -20.88 5.06
C PRO A 247 1.53 -20.04 5.51
N VAL A 248 0.68 -19.62 4.56
CA VAL A 248 -0.51 -18.76 4.81
C VAL A 248 -1.52 -19.40 5.78
N VAL A 249 -1.39 -20.71 5.99
CA VAL A 249 -2.16 -21.59 6.87
C VAL A 249 -1.86 -21.33 8.37
N SER A 250 -1.36 -20.14 8.73
CA SER A 250 -1.08 -19.75 10.12
C SER A 250 -1.92 -18.53 10.52
N SER A 251 -2.74 -18.70 11.55
CA SER A 251 -3.50 -17.62 12.21
C SER A 251 -2.80 -17.24 13.51
N PRO A 252 -2.79 -15.96 13.95
CA PRO A 252 -3.31 -14.75 13.29
C PRO A 252 -2.16 -13.79 12.88
N GLY A 253 -2.24 -13.20 11.68
CA GLY A 253 -1.37 -12.07 11.31
C GLY A 253 -0.27 -12.40 10.30
N SER A 254 -0.64 -12.99 9.16
CA SER A 254 0.26 -13.07 8.00
C SER A 254 0.73 -11.67 7.59
N HIS A 255 2.00 -11.49 7.24
CA HIS A 255 2.51 -10.27 6.58
C HIS A 255 1.97 -10.09 5.14
N LEU A 256 0.92 -10.83 4.76
CA LEU A 256 0.27 -10.79 3.44
C LEU A 256 -0.30 -9.40 3.10
N PRO A 257 -1.03 -8.67 3.97
CA PRO A 257 -1.51 -7.32 3.63
C PRO A 257 -0.36 -6.37 3.27
N PHE A 258 0.77 -6.52 3.96
CA PHE A 258 1.98 -5.75 3.69
C PHE A 258 2.58 -6.13 2.33
N LEU A 259 2.65 -7.42 1.98
CA LEU A 259 3.10 -7.89 0.66
C LEU A 259 2.19 -7.36 -0.47
N VAL A 260 0.88 -7.39 -0.25
CA VAL A 260 -0.11 -6.84 -1.21
C VAL A 260 0.13 -5.35 -1.41
N GLN A 261 0.34 -4.58 -0.34
CA GLN A 261 0.62 -3.15 -0.43
C GLN A 261 1.95 -2.88 -1.15
N LEU A 262 3.03 -3.62 -0.87
CA LEU A 262 4.31 -3.47 -1.60
C LEU A 262 4.14 -3.61 -3.12
N VAL A 263 3.37 -4.61 -3.57
CA VAL A 263 3.13 -4.89 -4.99
C VAL A 263 2.17 -3.87 -5.63
N THR A 264 1.15 -3.44 -4.88
CA THR A 264 0.09 -2.56 -5.41
C THR A 264 0.38 -1.07 -5.29
N GLU A 265 1.34 -0.67 -4.44
CA GLU A 265 1.76 0.72 -4.28
C GLU A 265 3.19 0.95 -4.81
N PRO A 266 4.28 0.86 -4.02
CA PRO A 266 5.57 1.38 -4.46
C PRO A 266 6.11 0.66 -5.71
N LEU A 267 5.90 -0.65 -5.83
CA LEU A 267 6.27 -1.40 -7.04
C LEU A 267 5.43 -0.94 -8.25
N ALA A 268 4.14 -0.69 -8.06
CA ALA A 268 3.24 -0.23 -9.10
C ALA A 268 3.58 1.20 -9.57
N TRP A 269 3.89 2.11 -8.65
CA TRP A 269 4.31 3.46 -8.97
C TRP A 269 5.64 3.47 -9.72
N HIS A 270 6.59 2.63 -9.30
CA HIS A 270 7.87 2.49 -10.00
C HIS A 270 7.70 1.92 -11.41
N ALA A 271 6.82 0.93 -11.59
CA ALA A 271 6.49 0.39 -12.92
C ALA A 271 5.89 1.45 -13.85
N LEU A 272 5.04 2.35 -13.33
CA LEU A 272 4.47 3.45 -14.12
C LEU A 272 5.54 4.49 -14.53
N ILE A 273 6.48 4.81 -13.64
CA ILE A 273 7.63 5.67 -13.94
C ILE A 273 8.46 5.07 -15.08
N ILE A 274 8.81 3.79 -14.98
CA ILE A 274 9.52 3.04 -16.02
C ILE A 274 8.75 3.09 -17.34
N HIS A 275 7.45 2.79 -17.32
CA HIS A 275 6.63 2.77 -18.52
C HIS A 275 6.58 4.16 -19.19
N SER A 276 6.49 5.23 -18.40
CA SER A 276 6.56 6.60 -18.90
C SER A 276 7.88 6.90 -19.62
N CYS A 277 9.01 6.46 -19.05
CA CYS A 277 10.31 6.58 -19.70
C CYS A 277 10.36 5.82 -21.04
N VAL A 278 9.95 4.55 -21.06
CA VAL A 278 9.97 3.71 -22.28
C VAL A 278 9.06 4.27 -23.37
N ARG A 279 7.87 4.73 -22.99
CA ARG A 279 6.93 5.37 -23.93
C ARG A 279 7.55 6.63 -24.57
N SER A 280 8.36 7.38 -23.81
CA SER A 280 9.01 8.62 -24.27
C SER A 280 10.26 8.38 -25.13
N LEU A 281 10.88 7.19 -25.05
CA LEU A 281 11.98 6.80 -25.93
C LEU A 281 11.54 6.55 -27.38
N HIS A 282 10.24 6.32 -27.61
CA HIS A 282 9.71 6.07 -28.96
C HIS A 282 9.48 7.40 -29.69
N PRO A 283 10.06 7.60 -30.89
CA PRO A 283 9.86 8.83 -31.64
C PRO A 283 8.41 8.94 -32.11
N SER A 284 7.67 9.89 -31.53
CA SER A 284 6.34 10.30 -31.98
C SER A 284 6.45 11.07 -33.31
N GLY A 285 6.34 10.35 -34.44
CA GLY A 285 6.05 10.93 -35.76
C GLY A 285 7.22 11.59 -36.52
N LYS A 286 7.23 11.34 -37.85
CA LYS A 286 8.09 11.87 -38.93
C LYS A 286 9.06 13.02 -38.58
N LYS A 287 10.19 12.75 -37.93
CA LYS A 287 11.37 13.62 -37.98
C LYS A 287 12.54 12.86 -38.63
N LYS A 288 13.10 13.45 -39.69
CA LYS A 288 14.27 12.96 -40.43
C LYS A 288 15.41 12.67 -39.43
N LYS A 289 15.91 11.43 -39.40
CA LYS A 289 17.17 11.06 -38.74
C LYS A 289 18.27 12.01 -39.23
N LYS A 290 18.66 12.99 -38.42
CA LYS A 290 19.99 13.59 -38.53
C LYS A 290 20.88 12.77 -37.59
N GLY A 291 21.81 12.03 -38.19
CA GLY A 291 22.84 11.30 -37.45
C GLY A 291 23.74 12.29 -36.72
N GLY A 292 23.55 12.40 -35.41
CA GLY A 292 24.51 12.95 -34.46
C GLY A 292 24.87 11.86 -33.46
N SER A 293 26.04 11.98 -32.82
CA SER A 293 26.51 11.00 -31.84
C SER A 293 25.47 10.83 -30.73
N VAL A 294 25.06 9.59 -30.47
CA VAL A 294 24.24 9.25 -29.31
C VAL A 294 25.07 9.54 -28.06
N ASP A 295 24.68 10.53 -27.28
CA ASP A 295 25.37 10.92 -26.04
C ASP A 295 25.46 9.75 -25.05
N GLN A 296 26.59 9.63 -24.34
CA GLN A 296 26.84 8.56 -23.36
C GLN A 296 25.78 8.51 -22.23
N SER A 297 25.19 9.66 -21.88
CA SER A 297 24.09 9.78 -20.90
C SER A 297 22.84 8.98 -21.29
N ASN A 298 22.49 8.96 -22.58
CA ASN A 298 21.36 8.20 -23.10
C ASN A 298 21.56 6.69 -22.94
N THR A 299 22.82 6.22 -23.07
CA THR A 299 23.16 4.80 -22.92
C THR A 299 23.07 4.35 -21.46
N GLN A 300 23.47 5.23 -20.52
CA GLN A 300 23.38 4.94 -19.09
C GLN A 300 21.93 4.86 -18.60
N LEU A 301 21.08 5.83 -18.94
CA LEU A 301 19.67 5.82 -18.55
C LEU A 301 18.92 4.61 -19.14
N LEU A 302 19.18 4.27 -20.41
CA LEU A 302 18.58 3.09 -21.04
C LEU A 302 18.96 1.80 -20.29
N HIS A 303 20.23 1.65 -19.92
CA HIS A 303 20.71 0.51 -19.15
C HIS A 303 20.08 0.45 -17.75
N GLU A 304 19.91 1.59 -17.07
CA GLU A 304 19.22 1.66 -15.77
C GLU A 304 17.74 1.27 -15.87
N ILE A 305 17.05 1.70 -16.93
CA ILE A 305 15.65 1.32 -17.19
C ILE A 305 15.56 -0.19 -17.45
N GLN A 306 16.43 -0.75 -18.31
CA GLN A 306 16.45 -2.18 -18.60
C GLN A 306 16.68 -3.02 -17.34
N ASN A 307 17.66 -2.62 -16.51
CA ASN A 307 17.94 -3.30 -15.24
C ASN A 307 16.77 -3.19 -14.26
N SER A 308 16.10 -2.03 -14.21
CA SER A 308 14.92 -1.83 -13.35
C SER A 308 13.73 -2.68 -13.80
N ILE A 309 13.47 -2.78 -15.10
CA ILE A 309 12.44 -3.67 -15.66
C ILE A 309 12.72 -5.12 -15.27
N GLN A 310 13.96 -5.58 -15.48
CA GLN A 310 14.33 -6.96 -15.14
C GLN A 310 14.21 -7.19 -13.64
N SER A 311 14.66 -6.24 -12.81
CA SER A 311 14.59 -6.37 -11.37
C SER A 311 13.15 -6.46 -10.85
N LEU A 312 12.24 -5.66 -11.40
CA LEU A 312 10.83 -5.71 -11.07
C LEU A 312 10.18 -7.01 -11.55
N CYS A 313 10.50 -7.47 -12.77
CA CYS A 313 10.02 -8.76 -13.27
C CYS A 313 10.41 -9.90 -12.32
N ASP A 314 11.69 -10.01 -11.97
CA ASP A 314 12.17 -11.05 -11.05
C ASP A 314 11.47 -10.96 -9.69
N THR A 315 11.29 -9.74 -9.18
CA THR A 315 10.65 -9.51 -7.88
C THR A 315 9.19 -9.93 -7.89
N ILE A 316 8.43 -9.61 -8.94
CA ILE A 316 7.03 -10.07 -9.09
C ILE A 316 6.98 -11.58 -9.33
N GLU A 317 7.91 -12.16 -10.08
CA GLU A 317 8.00 -13.61 -10.31
C GLU A 317 8.24 -14.36 -8.99
N MET A 318 9.04 -13.82 -8.07
CA MET A 318 9.20 -14.37 -6.72
C MET A 318 7.87 -14.45 -5.97
N VAL A 319 7.08 -13.37 -6.00
CA VAL A 319 5.74 -13.34 -5.38
C VAL A 319 4.81 -14.33 -6.07
N THR A 320 4.79 -14.35 -7.39
CA THR A 320 3.94 -15.22 -8.22
C THR A 320 4.23 -16.70 -7.95
N ARG A 321 5.52 -17.06 -7.86
CA ARG A 321 5.94 -18.44 -7.53
C ARG A 321 5.47 -18.84 -6.14
N TRP A 322 5.71 -17.99 -5.15
CA TRP A 322 5.25 -18.22 -3.78
C TRP A 322 3.72 -18.38 -3.71
N LEU A 323 2.95 -17.51 -4.37
CA LEU A 323 1.49 -17.60 -4.40
C LEU A 323 1.00 -18.91 -5.03
N ARG A 324 1.62 -19.36 -6.12
CA ARG A 324 1.30 -20.64 -6.77
C ARG A 324 1.58 -21.81 -5.85
N GLU A 325 2.70 -21.80 -5.14
CA GLU A 325 3.02 -22.81 -4.12
C GLU A 325 1.93 -22.87 -3.03
N GLN A 326 1.50 -21.71 -2.51
CA GLN A 326 0.43 -21.66 -1.50
C GLN A 326 -0.94 -22.15 -2.03
N LEU A 327 -1.25 -21.90 -3.30
CA LEU A 327 -2.51 -22.30 -3.93
C LEU A 327 -2.55 -23.78 -4.33
N ASN A 328 -1.39 -24.37 -4.61
CA ASN A 328 -1.25 -25.78 -4.99
C ASN A 328 -1.42 -26.73 -3.81
N THR A 329 -1.23 -26.27 -2.57
CA THR A 329 -1.50 -27.08 -1.37
C THR A 329 -3.00 -27.41 -1.27
N PRO A 330 -3.38 -28.71 -1.22
CA PRO A 330 -4.76 -29.17 -1.11
C PRO A 330 -5.48 -28.61 0.11
N ASP A 331 -6.78 -28.35 -0.03
CA ASP A 331 -7.59 -27.79 1.05
C ASP A 331 -7.71 -28.75 2.25
N ASP A 332 -7.69 -30.07 2.01
CA ASP A 332 -7.67 -31.10 3.07
C ASP A 332 -6.38 -31.04 3.91
N GLU A 333 -5.22 -30.87 3.26
CA GLU A 333 -3.95 -30.72 3.99
C GLU A 333 -3.92 -29.44 4.83
N LYS A 334 -4.49 -28.34 4.31
CA LYS A 334 -4.64 -27.09 5.06
C LYS A 334 -5.58 -27.25 6.24
N PHE A 335 -6.66 -28.00 6.04
CA PHE A 335 -7.63 -28.31 7.09
C PHE A 335 -6.97 -29.12 8.20
N GLU A 336 -6.25 -30.19 7.87
CA GLU A 336 -5.53 -31.02 8.84
C GLU A 336 -4.43 -30.25 9.59
N ALA A 337 -3.82 -29.24 8.96
CA ALA A 337 -2.86 -28.36 9.63
C ALA A 337 -3.53 -27.35 10.60
N LEU A 338 -4.62 -26.70 10.17
CA LEU A 338 -5.30 -25.65 10.95
C LEU A 338 -6.19 -26.20 12.06
N PHE A 339 -6.98 -27.23 11.75
CA PHE A 339 -8.05 -27.71 12.60
C PHE A 339 -7.55 -28.15 14.00
N PRO A 340 -6.43 -28.88 14.13
CA PRO A 340 -5.87 -29.22 15.44
C PRO A 340 -5.37 -28.00 16.21
N SER A 341 -4.81 -26.99 15.53
CA SER A 341 -4.33 -25.76 16.18
C SER A 341 -5.46 -24.96 16.82
N ILE A 342 -6.64 -24.99 16.19
CA ILE A 342 -7.86 -24.33 16.66
C ILE A 342 -8.51 -25.13 17.79
N LEU A 343 -8.47 -26.47 17.73
CA LEU A 343 -9.02 -27.35 18.76
C LEU A 343 -8.07 -27.64 19.94
N ARG A 344 -6.81 -27.22 19.87
CA ARG A 344 -5.81 -27.57 20.89
C ARG A 344 -6.23 -27.03 22.27
N ASN A 345 -6.52 -27.94 23.20
CA ASN A 345 -6.77 -27.64 24.62
C ASN A 345 -5.48 -27.25 25.40
N GLY A 346 -4.40 -26.95 24.71
CA GLY A 346 -3.08 -26.78 25.30
C GLY A 346 -2.91 -25.40 25.94
N ARG A 347 -3.00 -25.37 27.29
CA ARG A 347 -3.06 -24.21 28.20
C ARG A 347 -4.42 -23.49 28.16
N ASN A 348 -4.96 -23.15 29.33
CA ASN A 348 -6.30 -22.62 29.57
C ASN A 348 -6.66 -21.27 28.88
N ASP A 349 -5.83 -20.82 27.93
CA ASP A 349 -5.79 -19.48 27.34
C ASP A 349 -5.75 -19.48 25.79
N GLY A 350 -6.13 -20.58 25.13
CA GLY A 350 -6.12 -20.70 23.66
C GLY A 350 -7.50 -20.56 22.97
N PRO A 351 -7.53 -20.37 21.63
CA PRO A 351 -8.77 -20.26 20.85
C PRO A 351 -9.69 -21.47 21.03
N GLY A 352 -9.14 -22.68 21.24
CA GLY A 352 -9.93 -23.90 21.47
C GLY A 352 -10.90 -23.83 22.64
N LYS A 353 -10.61 -23.02 23.67
CA LYS A 353 -11.55 -22.78 24.77
C LYS A 353 -12.79 -22.00 24.30
N VAL A 354 -12.60 -21.02 23.42
CA VAL A 354 -13.72 -20.26 22.83
C VAL A 354 -14.58 -21.18 21.98
N PHE A 355 -13.97 -22.01 21.12
CA PHE A 355 -14.71 -22.97 20.31
C PHE A 355 -15.50 -23.96 21.16
N LYS A 356 -14.90 -24.48 22.24
CA LYS A 356 -15.59 -25.37 23.17
C LYS A 356 -16.74 -24.70 23.92
N ILE A 357 -16.57 -23.44 24.35
CA ILE A 357 -17.65 -22.66 24.97
C ILE A 357 -18.80 -22.50 23.98
N LEU A 358 -18.53 -22.08 22.75
CA LEU A 358 -19.55 -21.89 21.71
C LEU A 358 -20.26 -23.20 21.37
N GLU A 359 -19.53 -24.31 21.25
CA GLU A 359 -20.10 -25.64 21.00
C GLU A 359 -20.99 -26.09 22.17
N SER A 360 -20.52 -25.93 23.41
CA SER A 360 -21.30 -26.26 24.62
C SER A 360 -22.56 -25.40 24.72
N SER A 361 -22.44 -24.10 24.49
CA SER A 361 -23.56 -23.17 24.45
C SER A 361 -24.56 -23.54 23.35
N SER A 362 -24.09 -23.93 22.16
CA SER A 362 -24.99 -24.32 21.06
C SER A 362 -25.89 -25.51 21.40
N SER A 363 -25.41 -26.44 22.23
CA SER A 363 -26.17 -27.60 22.69
C SER A 363 -27.19 -27.30 23.80
N LEU A 364 -26.99 -26.20 24.54
CA LEU A 364 -27.78 -25.83 25.72
C LEU A 364 -28.91 -24.82 25.42
N VAL A 365 -28.81 -24.09 24.31
CA VAL A 365 -29.73 -23.00 23.94
C VAL A 365 -31.09 -23.57 23.49
N LYS A 366 -32.17 -23.06 24.09
CA LYS A 366 -33.56 -23.44 23.76
C LYS A 366 -34.26 -22.35 22.95
N ASP A 367 -35.18 -22.74 22.08
CA ASP A 367 -35.94 -21.84 21.20
C ASP A 367 -36.64 -20.69 21.95
N VAL A 368 -37.15 -21.00 23.15
CA VAL A 368 -37.87 -20.05 24.02
C VAL A 368 -36.99 -18.86 24.47
N GLU A 369 -35.66 -18.99 24.48
CA GLU A 369 -34.74 -17.99 25.04
C GLU A 369 -34.14 -17.03 24.00
N VAL A 370 -34.02 -17.46 22.73
CA VAL A 370 -33.33 -16.69 21.68
C VAL A 370 -34.12 -16.57 20.37
N GLY A 371 -35.23 -17.30 20.24
CA GLY A 371 -36.05 -17.37 19.04
C GLY A 371 -35.43 -18.20 17.90
N ALA A 372 -36.31 -18.73 17.05
CA ALA A 372 -35.98 -19.74 16.03
C ALA A 372 -34.79 -19.35 15.11
N ARG A 373 -34.71 -18.09 14.69
CA ARG A 373 -33.65 -17.61 13.78
C ARG A 373 -32.25 -17.68 14.42
N ILE A 374 -32.14 -17.30 15.70
CA ILE A 374 -30.85 -17.32 16.39
C ILE A 374 -30.49 -18.76 16.76
N LEU A 375 -31.47 -19.57 17.16
CA LEU A 375 -31.28 -20.99 17.43
C LEU A 375 -30.74 -21.72 16.19
N GLU A 376 -31.33 -21.51 15.02
CA GLU A 376 -30.88 -22.10 13.75
C GLU A 376 -29.44 -21.67 13.41
N ALA A 377 -29.12 -20.38 13.54
CA ALA A 377 -27.77 -19.87 13.29
C ALA A 377 -26.73 -20.51 14.21
N VAL A 378 -27.04 -20.66 15.51
CA VAL A 378 -26.17 -21.28 16.51
C VAL A 378 -26.00 -22.78 16.26
N GLN A 379 -27.08 -23.50 15.90
CA GLN A 379 -27.04 -24.93 15.60
C GLN A 379 -26.29 -25.25 14.29
N SER A 380 -26.33 -24.34 13.31
CA SER A 380 -25.62 -24.49 12.04
C SER A 380 -24.10 -24.28 12.15
N TRP A 381 -23.62 -23.74 13.28
CA TRP A 381 -22.22 -23.41 13.48
C TRP A 381 -21.41 -24.66 13.87
N SER A 382 -20.21 -24.80 13.32
CA SER A 382 -19.25 -25.82 13.74
C SER A 382 -17.81 -25.33 13.59
N PRO A 383 -16.88 -25.77 14.46
CA PRO A 383 -15.46 -25.44 14.34
C PRO A 383 -14.90 -25.82 12.96
N ALA A 384 -15.25 -27.01 12.46
CA ALA A 384 -14.82 -27.48 11.14
C ALA A 384 -15.37 -26.58 10.01
N GLY A 385 -16.63 -26.15 10.10
CA GLY A 385 -17.21 -25.20 9.15
C GLY A 385 -16.50 -23.85 9.15
N VAL A 386 -16.07 -23.35 10.31
CA VAL A 386 -15.27 -22.11 10.42
C VAL A 386 -13.90 -22.28 9.75
N VAL A 387 -13.19 -23.37 10.02
CA VAL A 387 -11.88 -23.64 9.38
C VAL A 387 -12.00 -23.71 7.86
N ARG A 388 -13.00 -24.43 7.34
CA ARG A 388 -13.24 -24.49 5.89
C ARG A 388 -13.50 -23.11 5.30
N LYS A 389 -14.33 -22.28 5.95
CA LYS A 389 -14.58 -20.89 5.50
C LYS A 389 -13.31 -20.04 5.50
N ILE A 390 -12.44 -20.19 6.51
CA ILE A 390 -11.13 -19.50 6.55
C ILE A 390 -10.27 -19.93 5.36
N ILE A 391 -10.14 -21.24 5.12
CA ILE A 391 -9.35 -21.79 4.00
C ILE A 391 -9.88 -21.28 2.65
N THR A 392 -11.20 -21.34 2.43
CA THR A 392 -11.83 -20.83 1.21
C THR A 392 -11.58 -19.33 1.03
N GLY A 393 -11.73 -18.53 2.10
CA GLY A 393 -11.47 -17.09 2.07
C GLY A 393 -10.01 -16.77 1.74
N GLN A 394 -9.06 -17.47 2.36
CA GLN A 394 -7.63 -17.34 2.06
C GLN A 394 -7.32 -17.71 0.62
N ARG A 395 -7.86 -18.82 0.12
CA ARG A 395 -7.68 -19.27 -1.27
C ARG A 395 -8.17 -18.23 -2.27
N SER A 396 -9.36 -17.67 -2.03
CA SER A 396 -9.92 -16.61 -2.87
C SER A 396 -9.03 -15.36 -2.88
N LEU A 397 -8.56 -14.93 -1.72
CA LEU A 397 -7.67 -13.76 -1.60
C LEU A 397 -6.35 -13.97 -2.34
N LEU A 398 -5.71 -15.14 -2.15
CA LEU A 398 -4.44 -15.46 -2.81
C LEU A 398 -4.60 -15.58 -4.32
N SER A 399 -5.73 -16.11 -4.80
CA SER A 399 -6.04 -16.20 -6.23
C SER A 399 -6.19 -14.82 -6.88
N GLU A 400 -6.91 -13.90 -6.23
CA GLU A 400 -7.03 -12.52 -6.74
C GLU A 400 -5.68 -11.80 -6.70
N PHE A 401 -4.88 -12.02 -5.66
CA PHE A 401 -3.55 -11.41 -5.60
C PHE A 401 -2.61 -11.96 -6.68
N LEU A 402 -2.66 -13.28 -6.95
CA LEU A 402 -1.90 -13.90 -8.04
C LEU A 402 -2.25 -13.26 -9.39
N LYS A 403 -3.55 -13.06 -9.66
CA LYS A 403 -4.02 -12.40 -10.88
C LYS A 403 -3.46 -10.98 -11.02
N ILE A 404 -3.41 -10.20 -9.93
CA ILE A 404 -2.80 -8.87 -9.92
C ILE A 404 -1.30 -8.95 -10.28
N CYS A 405 -0.55 -9.87 -9.68
CA CYS A 405 0.87 -10.07 -9.99
C CYS A 405 1.09 -10.44 -11.46
N GLU A 406 0.29 -11.36 -12.00
CA GLU A 406 0.39 -11.81 -13.39
C GLU A 406 0.12 -10.68 -14.40
N LEU A 407 -0.90 -9.85 -14.14
CA LEU A 407 -1.19 -8.68 -14.97
C LEU A 407 -0.03 -7.68 -14.99
N LYS A 408 0.55 -7.40 -13.81
CA LYS A 408 1.72 -6.50 -13.69
C LYS A 408 2.95 -7.07 -14.39
N LEU A 409 3.22 -8.36 -14.22
CA LEU A 409 4.33 -9.04 -14.88
C LEU A 409 4.19 -8.98 -16.40
N LYS A 410 2.99 -9.28 -16.92
CA LYS A 410 2.70 -9.19 -18.36
C LYS A 410 2.88 -7.77 -18.90
N SER A 411 2.44 -6.75 -18.16
CA SER A 411 2.66 -5.35 -18.52
C SER A 411 4.15 -5.01 -18.60
N LEU A 412 4.94 -5.36 -17.59
CA LEU A 412 6.38 -5.09 -17.58
C LEU A 412 7.13 -5.84 -18.68
N GLN A 413 6.74 -7.09 -18.97
CA GLN A 413 7.30 -7.84 -20.09
C GLN A 413 6.98 -7.18 -21.44
N THR A 414 5.78 -6.60 -21.59
CA THR A 414 5.42 -5.83 -22.78
C THR A 414 6.29 -4.58 -22.92
N VAL A 415 6.48 -3.84 -21.81
CA VAL A 415 7.38 -2.68 -21.76
C VAL A 415 8.83 -3.08 -22.09
N ARG A 416 9.29 -4.25 -21.61
CA ARG A 416 10.62 -4.78 -21.93
C ARG A 416 10.83 -5.02 -23.42
N LEU A 417 9.79 -5.47 -24.14
CA LEU A 417 9.85 -5.74 -25.58
C LEU A 417 9.84 -4.47 -26.43
N GLN A 418 9.50 -3.32 -25.84
CA GLN A 418 9.49 -2.02 -26.50
C GLN A 418 10.86 -1.33 -26.45
N LEU A 419 11.76 -1.76 -25.56
CA LEU A 419 13.16 -1.34 -25.53
C LEU A 419 14.01 -2.17 -26.49
#